data_AF-A0A8X6FPP4-F1
#
_entry.id   AF-A0A8X6FPP4-F1
#
_cell.length_a   1.000
_cell.length_b   1.000
_cell.length_c   1.000
_cell.angle_alpha   90.00
_cell.angle_beta   90.00
_cell.angle_gamma   90.00
#
_symmetry.space_group_name_H-M   'P 1'
#
loop_
_entity.id
_entity.type
_entity.pdbx_description
1 polymer ?
#
loop_
_entity_poly.entity_id
_entity_poly.type
_entity_poly.pdbx_seq_one_letter_code
_entity_poly.pdbx_strand_id
1 'polypeptide(L)'
;MKLYFEKQIWKCNVEQRNQHLGVRTGNWFEGSRISFVTAVRFIYCWCKELTSIKFFAEELGIADKTVIDWNNYMREICALEMDEKERKQ
;
A
#
# COMPACT_ATOMS: atom_id res chain seq x y z
N MET A 1 16.08 -3.75 10.74
CA MET A 1 15.47 -2.41 10.83
C MET A 1 14.23 -2.49 11.71
N LYS A 2 13.94 -1.47 12.51
CA LYS A 2 12.73 -1.39 13.33
C LYS A 2 11.78 -0.34 12.77
N LEU A 3 10.50 -0.69 12.65
CA LEU A 3 9.44 0.22 12.21
C LEU A 3 8.99 1.09 13.39
N TYR A 4 8.93 2.40 13.16
CA TYR A 4 8.36 3.37 14.08
C TYR A 4 7.10 3.95 13.44
N PHE A 5 5.95 3.37 13.78
CA PHE A 5 4.69 3.66 13.10
C PHE A 5 4.23 5.11 13.27
N GLU A 6 4.35 5.70 14.47
CA GLU A 6 3.99 7.11 14.70
C GLU A 6 4.73 8.07 13.76
N LYS A 7 5.98 7.75 13.44
CA LYS A 7 6.85 8.56 12.57
C LYS A 7 6.85 8.07 11.12
N GLN A 8 6.19 6.94 10.82
CA GLN A 8 6.18 6.31 9.51
C GLN A 8 7.59 6.14 8.92
N ILE A 9 8.55 5.72 9.75
CA ILE A 9 9.95 5.49 9.37
C ILE A 9 10.45 4.10 9.79
N TRP A 10 11.35 3.55 8.97
CA TRP A 10 12.26 2.49 9.33
C TRP A 10 13.53 3.10 9.92
N LYS A 11 13.95 2.60 11.09
CA LYS A 11 15.24 2.96 11.69
C LYS A 11 16.17 1.76 11.68
N CYS A 12 17.43 1.99 11.33
CA CYS A 12 18.48 1.00 11.54
C CYS A 12 18.79 0.90 13.05
N ASN A 13 18.81 -0.33 13.58
CA ASN A 13 19.09 -0.56 15.01
C ASN A 13 20.60 -0.52 15.33
N VAL A 14 21.47 -0.42 14.33
CA VAL A 14 22.91 -0.30 14.52
C VAL A 14 23.22 1.13 14.93
N GLU A 15 23.65 1.33 16.17
CA GLU A 15 23.88 2.65 16.80
C GLU A 15 24.77 3.58 15.97
N GLN A 16 25.79 3.02 15.32
CA GLN A 16 26.74 3.78 14.52
C GLN A 16 26.17 4.32 13.20
N ARG A 17 25.08 3.74 12.69
CA ARG A 17 24.60 4.06 11.33
C ARG A 17 23.50 5.11 11.30
N ASN A 18 22.72 5.32 12.37
CA ASN A 18 21.64 6.35 12.45
C ASN A 18 20.84 6.58 11.14
N GLN A 19 20.65 5.51 10.36
CA GLN A 19 19.95 5.58 9.08
C GLN A 19 18.45 5.49 9.34
N HIS A 20 17.72 6.40 8.69
CA HIS A 20 16.27 6.46 8.70
C HIS A 20 15.77 6.42 7.26
N LEU A 21 14.74 5.61 7.01
CA LEU A 21 14.11 5.50 5.71
C LEU A 21 12.60 5.68 5.89
N GLY A 22 11.94 6.42 4.99
CA GLY A 22 10.48 6.49 5.01
C GLY A 22 9.87 5.11 4.76
N VAL A 23 8.72 4.83 5.37
CA VAL A 23 8.00 3.55 5.16
C VAL A 23 7.65 3.30 3.69
N ARG A 24 7.51 4.39 2.92
CA ARG A 24 7.12 4.38 1.51
C ARG A 24 8.30 4.39 0.54
N THR A 25 9.54 4.52 1.02
CA THR A 25 10.70 4.70 0.13
C THR A 25 11.14 3.37 -0.46
N GLY A 26 11.40 3.34 -1.78
CA GLY A 26 11.91 2.18 -2.49
C GLY A 26 10.88 1.04 -2.64
N ASN A 27 9.59 1.34 -2.56
CA ASN A 27 8.53 0.36 -2.74
C ASN A 27 7.31 0.97 -3.45
N TRP A 28 6.32 0.14 -3.75
CA TRP A 28 5.13 0.52 -4.51
C TRP A 28 4.23 1.58 -3.84
N PHE A 29 4.44 1.90 -2.56
CA PHE A 29 3.79 3.05 -1.94
C PHE A 29 4.49 4.39 -2.26
N GLU A 30 5.67 4.38 -2.85
CA GLU A 30 6.40 5.60 -3.22
C GLU A 30 5.58 6.44 -4.21
N GLY A 31 5.54 7.76 -4.02
CA GLY A 31 4.80 8.67 -4.92
C GLY A 31 3.26 8.62 -4.86
N SER A 32 2.66 7.63 -4.19
CA SER A 32 1.20 7.61 -3.95
C SER A 32 0.65 8.89 -3.30
N ARG A 33 -0.57 9.28 -3.69
CA ARG A 33 -1.24 10.48 -3.15
C ARG A 33 -2.02 10.21 -1.85
N ILE A 34 -2.17 8.95 -1.44
CA ILE A 34 -2.84 8.59 -0.19
C ILE A 34 -1.82 8.32 0.93
N SER A 35 -2.24 8.55 2.17
CA SER A 35 -1.42 8.23 3.33
C SER A 35 -1.16 6.73 3.44
N PHE A 36 -0.07 6.33 4.09
CA PHE A 36 0.23 4.90 4.32
C PHE A 36 -0.90 4.19 5.10
N VAL A 37 -1.46 4.86 6.11
CA VAL A 37 -2.59 4.31 6.90
C VAL A 37 -3.82 4.12 6.02
N THR A 38 -4.14 5.11 5.18
CA THR A 38 -5.25 5.02 4.22
C THR A 38 -5.03 3.85 3.25
N ALA A 39 -3.80 3.67 2.76
CA ALA A 39 -3.45 2.58 1.87
C ALA A 39 -3.61 1.21 2.53
N VAL A 40 -3.17 1.05 3.77
CA VAL A 40 -3.36 -0.20 4.55
C VAL A 40 -4.85 -0.50 4.76
N ARG A 41 -5.65 0.52 5.09
CA ARG A 41 -7.11 0.37 5.20
C ARG A 41 -7.75 -0.01 3.87
N PHE A 42 -7.31 0.61 2.78
CA PHE A 42 -7.76 0.27 1.43
C PHE A 42 -7.54 -1.20 1.12
N ILE A 43 -6.30 -1.69 1.32
CA ILE A 43 -5.94 -3.09 1.08
C ILE A 43 -6.82 -4.03 1.92
N TYR A 44 -7.01 -3.71 3.21
CA TYR A 44 -7.86 -4.49 4.10
C TYR A 44 -9.31 -4.57 3.59
N CYS A 45 -9.91 -3.45 3.22
CA CYS A 45 -11.26 -3.39 2.67
C CYS A 45 -11.36 -4.13 1.32
N TRP A 46 -10.37 -3.99 0.45
CA TRP A 46 -10.31 -4.66 -0.84
C TRP A 46 -10.28 -6.19 -0.68
N CYS A 47 -9.48 -6.71 0.26
CA CYS A 47 -9.47 -8.13 0.62
C CYS A 47 -10.81 -8.64 1.18
N LYS A 48 -11.69 -7.74 1.63
CA LYS A 48 -13.06 -8.04 2.06
C LYS A 48 -14.09 -7.80 0.96
N GLU A 49 -13.64 -7.66 -0.29
CA GLU A 49 -14.47 -7.41 -1.48
C GLU A 49 -15.22 -6.06 -1.45
N LEU A 50 -14.84 -5.18 -0.53
CA LEU A 50 -15.37 -3.81 -0.46
C LEU A 50 -14.61 -2.95 -1.48
N THR A 51 -15.10 -2.94 -2.72
CA THR A 51 -14.42 -2.30 -3.87
C THR A 51 -15.14 -1.08 -4.43
N SER A 52 -16.30 -0.73 -3.85
CA SER A 52 -17.16 0.36 -4.32
C SER A 52 -16.50 1.73 -4.13
N ILE A 53 -16.56 2.56 -5.17
CA ILE A 53 -16.11 3.96 -5.14
C ILE A 53 -16.83 4.72 -4.03
N LYS A 54 -18.16 4.56 -3.94
CA LYS A 54 -18.99 5.23 -2.92
C LYS A 54 -18.53 4.88 -1.51
N PHE A 55 -18.27 3.59 -1.25
CA PHE A 55 -17.81 3.13 0.06
C PHE A 55 -16.49 3.80 0.45
N PHE A 56 -15.51 3.85 -0.47
CA PHE A 56 -14.21 4.45 -0.18
C PHE A 56 -14.23 5.98 -0.09
N ALA A 57 -15.12 6.64 -0.83
CA ALA A 57 -15.34 8.08 -0.69
C ALA A 57 -15.94 8.42 0.68
N GLU A 58 -16.94 7.66 1.15
CA GLU A 58 -17.63 7.88 2.43
C GLU A 58 -16.75 7.51 3.63
N GLU A 59 -16.12 6.33 3.62
CA GLU A 59 -15.41 5.79 4.79
C GLU A 59 -13.95 6.25 4.89
N LEU A 60 -13.29 6.45 3.75
CA LEU A 60 -11.85 6.79 3.71
C LEU A 60 -11.56 8.18 3.13
N GLY A 61 -12.57 8.91 2.63
CA GLY A 61 -12.39 10.24 2.04
C GLY A 61 -11.50 10.24 0.80
N ILE A 62 -11.46 9.14 0.06
CA ILE A 62 -10.60 8.98 -1.11
C ILE A 62 -11.36 9.43 -2.36
N ALA A 63 -10.71 10.24 -3.20
CA ALA A 63 -11.29 10.67 -4.48
C ALA A 63 -11.52 9.48 -5.43
N ASP A 64 -12.60 9.52 -6.19
CA ASP A 64 -13.04 8.45 -7.08
C ASP A 64 -11.93 7.93 -8.00
N LYS A 65 -11.19 8.85 -8.63
CA LYS A 65 -10.06 8.50 -9.50
C LYS A 65 -8.99 7.68 -8.78
N THR A 66 -8.66 8.07 -7.55
CA THR A 66 -7.69 7.37 -6.72
C THR A 66 -8.22 5.98 -6.32
N VAL A 67 -9.52 5.83 -6.06
CA VAL A 67 -10.13 4.51 -5.79
C VAL A 67 -10.03 3.60 -7.00
N ILE A 68 -10.31 4.13 -8.20
CA ILE A 68 -10.19 3.38 -9.47
C ILE A 68 -8.75 2.94 -9.68
N ASP A 69 -7.78 3.86 -9.56
CA ASP A 69 -6.35 3.56 -9.72
C ASP A 69 -5.90 2.47 -8.74
N TRP A 70 -6.28 2.58 -7.46
CA TRP A 70 -5.93 1.57 -6.45
C TRP A 70 -6.61 0.23 -6.67
N ASN A 71 -7.87 0.20 -7.10
CA ASN A 71 -8.56 -1.04 -7.47
C ASN A 71 -7.85 -1.75 -8.63
N ASN A 72 -7.37 -0.99 -9.63
CA ASN A 72 -6.61 -1.55 -10.75
C ASN A 72 -5.26 -2.10 -10.29
N TYR A 73 -4.50 -1.36 -9.47
CA TYR A 73 -3.23 -1.85 -8.92
C TYR A 73 -3.38 -3.18 -8.15
N MET A 74 -4.44 -3.32 -7.34
CA MET A 74 -4.68 -4.57 -6.63
C MET A 74 -4.95 -5.74 -7.60
N ARG A 75 -5.69 -5.50 -8.68
CA ARG A 75 -5.94 -6.51 -9.73
C ARG A 75 -4.67 -6.87 -10.50
N GLU A 76 -3.85 -5.88 -10.85
CA GLU A 76 -2.57 -6.09 -11.54
C GLU A 76 -1.63 -6.97 -10.70
N ILE A 77 -1.53 -6.71 -9.40
CA ILE A 77 -0.72 -7.54 -8.49
C ILE A 77 -1.22 -8.99 -8.49
N CYS A 78 -2.54 -9.20 -8.40
CA CYS A 78 -3.10 -10.55 -8.47
C CYS A 78 -2.82 -11.23 -9.82
N ALA A 79 -2.93 -10.50 -10.94
CA ALA A 79 -2.64 -11.03 -12.27
C ALA A 79 -1.17 -11.45 -12.41
N LEU A 80 -0.23 -10.60 -11.97
CA LEU A 80 1.20 -10.91 -11.99
C LEU A 80 1.54 -12.17 -11.19
N GLU A 81 0.93 -12.34 -10.01
CA GLU A 81 1.10 -13.53 -9.18
C GLU A 81 0.53 -14.79 -9.84
N MET A 82 -0.62 -14.69 -10.51
CA MET A 82 -1.21 -15.80 -11.26
C MET A 82 -0.31 -16.20 -12.43
N ASP A 83 0.15 -15.24 -13.24
CA ASP A 83 1.05 -15.49 -14.36
C ASP A 83 2.38 -16.11 -13.90
N GLU A 84 2.90 -15.69 -12.73
CA GLU A 84 4.13 -16.27 -12.17
C GLU A 84 3.95 -17.72 -11.72
N LYS A 85 2.78 -18.07 -11.19
CA LYS A 85 2.44 -19.45 -10.86
C LYS A 85 2.34 -20.32 -12.10
N GLU A 86 1.71 -19.82 -13.16
CA GLU A 86 1.61 -20.54 -14.44
C GLU A 86 2.99 -20.81 -15.06
N ARG A 87 3.90 -19.83 -15.04
CA ARG A 87 5.27 -20.01 -15.55
C ARG A 87 6.13 -21.02 -14.78
N LYS A 88 5.79 -21.28 -13.51
CA LYS A 88 6.53 -22.21 -12.64
C LYS A 88 5.98 -23.64 -12.69
N GLN A 89 4.88 -23.85 -13.40
CA GLN A 89 4.19 -25.13 -13.55
C GLN A 89 4.58 -25.82 -14.85
#